data_AF-A0A559M283-F1
#
_entry.id   AF-A0A559M283-F1
#
_cell.length_a   1.000
_cell.length_b   1.000
_cell.length_c   1.000
_cell.angle_alpha   90.00
_cell.angle_beta   90.00
_cell.angle_gamma   90.00
#
_symmetry.space_group_name_H-M   'P 1'
#
loop_
_entity.id
_entity.type
_entity.pdbx_description
1 polymer ?
#
loop_
_entity_poly.entity_id
_entity_poly.type
_entity_poly.pdbx_seq_one_letter_code
_entity_poly.pdbx_strand_id
1 'polypeptide(L)'
;MSHIEVIEVHRYYPDSVKRIIGRGGDSYIGMIDETTVLKYPCIPNMTSNLRLENQFLKILGSHPRIIGSKGLTDDGLRLEYAVNGDLHAYITANPATSLQQRLRWFHGDYADVKTDLFALGSAIYFIMMGHEIFPDLDSNTDDEEIERRFRDGEFPVDSQLCDAVTRKCWAQEYDSAQEVLNDITAL
;
A
#
# COMPACT_ATOMS: atom_id res chain seq x y z
N MET A 1 9.98 31.96 -12.47
CA MET A 1 11.13 31.15 -12.04
C MET A 1 10.80 30.67 -10.63
N SER A 2 10.53 29.38 -10.45
CA SER A 2 10.37 28.80 -9.11
C SER A 2 11.72 28.91 -8.39
N HIS A 3 11.71 29.47 -7.19
CA HIS A 3 12.89 29.51 -6.32
C HIS A 3 13.19 28.08 -5.88
N ILE A 4 14.30 27.51 -6.37
CA ILE A 4 14.83 26.23 -5.87
C ILE A 4 15.64 26.56 -4.63
N GLU A 5 15.19 26.11 -3.46
CA GLU A 5 15.95 26.16 -2.22
C GLU A 5 16.75 24.87 -2.06
N VAL A 6 18.07 24.99 -1.93
CA VAL A 6 18.96 23.85 -1.67
C VAL A 6 19.23 23.80 -0.18
N ILE A 7 18.71 22.77 0.49
CA ILE A 7 18.95 22.53 1.91
C ILE A 7 20.06 21.49 2.05
N GLU A 8 21.16 21.88 2.69
CA GLU A 8 22.24 20.94 3.02
C GLU A 8 21.86 20.11 4.24
N VAL A 9 21.74 18.80 4.06
CA VAL A 9 21.39 17.85 5.13
C VAL A 9 22.63 17.09 5.55
N HIS A 10 23.09 17.34 6.79
CA HIS A 10 24.17 16.58 7.39
C HIS A 10 23.65 15.32 8.10
N ARG A 11 24.40 14.22 7.96
CA ARG A 11 24.09 12.98 8.68
C ARG A 11 24.24 13.18 10.18
N TYR A 12 23.27 12.70 10.94
CA TYR A 12 23.33 12.61 12.39
C TYR A 12 22.81 11.25 12.86
N TYR A 13 23.17 10.90 14.09
CA TYR A 13 22.86 9.62 14.71
C TYR A 13 22.21 9.88 16.07
N PRO A 14 20.90 9.60 16.23
CA PRO A 14 20.29 9.48 17.54
C PRO A 14 21.04 8.43 18.39
N ASP A 15 21.03 8.58 19.72
CA ASP A 15 21.80 7.70 20.63
C ASP A 15 21.47 6.21 20.46
N SER A 16 20.23 5.91 20.07
CA SER A 16 19.76 4.54 19.83
C SER A 16 20.25 3.92 18.51
N VAL A 17 20.81 4.72 17.59
CA VAL A 17 21.17 4.28 16.22
C VAL A 17 22.65 3.91 16.13
N LYS A 18 22.92 2.63 15.84
CA LYS A 18 24.29 2.10 15.66
C LYS A 18 24.89 2.41 14.29
N ARG A 19 24.06 2.40 13.24
CA ARG A 19 24.46 2.73 11.86
C ARG A 19 23.25 3.08 11.00
N ILE A 20 23.44 3.89 9.96
CA ILE A 20 22.41 4.15 8.95
C ILE A 20 22.48 3.04 7.89
N ILE A 21 21.32 2.45 7.57
CA ILE A 21 21.19 1.38 6.57
C ILE A 21 20.37 1.81 5.36
N GLY A 22 19.71 2.97 5.42
CA GLY A 22 18.93 3.51 4.31
C GLY A 22 18.67 5.00 4.48
N ARG A 23 18.37 5.67 3.36
CA ARG A 23 18.00 7.08 3.33
C ARG A 23 16.96 7.31 2.23
N GLY A 24 15.81 7.86 2.59
CA GLY A 24 14.85 8.44 1.67
C GLY A 24 15.02 9.96 1.55
N GLY A 25 14.08 10.64 0.87
CA GLY A 25 14.10 12.10 0.76
C GLY A 25 14.13 12.78 2.13
N ASP A 26 13.18 12.42 2.99
CA ASP A 26 12.93 13.13 4.26
C ASP A 26 13.34 12.34 5.50
N SER A 27 13.85 11.12 5.36
CA SER A 27 14.16 10.27 6.51
C SER A 27 15.38 9.38 6.30
N TYR A 28 16.10 9.14 7.39
CA TYR A 28 17.07 8.08 7.54
C TYR A 28 16.40 6.82 8.11
N ILE A 29 16.96 5.65 7.77
CA ILE A 29 16.68 4.38 8.42
C ILE A 29 17.94 3.97 9.18
N GLY A 30 17.87 4.02 10.51
CA GLY A 30 18.93 3.70 11.44
C GLY A 30 18.74 2.34 12.09
N MET A 31 19.76 1.49 12.09
CA MET A 31 19.76 0.22 12.81
C MET A 31 19.87 0.47 14.33
N ILE A 32 18.94 -0.05 15.12
CA ILE A 32 19.03 -0.08 16.59
C ILE A 32 19.62 -1.43 17.04
N ASP A 33 18.99 -2.53 16.62
CA ASP A 33 19.35 -3.91 16.95
C ASP A 33 18.92 -4.87 15.84
N GLU A 34 19.18 -6.17 16.01
CA GLU A 34 18.90 -7.21 15.00
C GLU A 34 17.40 -7.41 14.71
N THR A 35 16.52 -6.73 15.43
CA THR A 35 15.07 -6.82 15.27
C THR A 35 14.41 -5.47 14.99
N THR A 36 15.14 -4.36 15.11
CA THR A 36 14.55 -3.02 15.16
C THR A 36 15.36 -1.99 14.37
N VAL A 37 14.65 -1.19 13.59
CA VAL A 37 15.18 0.02 12.95
C VAL A 37 14.41 1.25 13.43
N LEU A 38 15.07 2.41 13.37
CA LEU A 38 14.49 3.72 13.58
C LEU A 38 14.36 4.42 12.23
N LYS A 39 13.14 4.82 11.87
CA LYS A 39 12.90 5.79 10.81
C LYS A 39 12.83 7.18 11.43
N TYR A 40 13.79 8.04 11.11
CA TYR A 40 13.95 9.35 11.74
C TYR A 40 14.24 10.43 10.69
N PRO A 41 13.87 11.70 10.92
CA PRO A 41 13.86 12.69 9.86
C PRO A 41 15.28 13.10 9.45
N CYS A 42 15.47 13.40 8.17
CA CYS A 42 16.73 13.94 7.63
C CYS A 42 17.11 15.26 8.32
N ILE A 43 16.11 16.09 8.60
CA ILE A 43 16.24 17.35 9.33
C ILE A 43 15.64 17.14 10.74
N PRO A 44 16.42 17.37 11.82
CA PRO A 44 15.91 17.20 13.18
C PRO A 44 14.58 17.91 13.42
N ASN A 45 13.73 17.32 14.26
CA ASN A 45 12.40 17.82 14.65
C ASN A 45 11.30 17.81 13.56
N MET A 46 11.58 17.45 12.31
CA MET A 46 10.56 17.32 11.25
C MET A 46 9.82 15.97 11.31
N THR A 47 9.07 15.71 12.38
CA THR A 47 8.48 14.38 12.68
C THR A 47 7.02 14.20 12.23
N SER A 48 6.39 15.20 11.61
CA SER A 48 4.96 15.20 11.27
C SER A 48 4.56 14.00 10.41
N ASN A 49 5.35 13.68 9.39
CA ASN A 49 5.08 12.55 8.49
C ASN A 49 5.17 11.20 9.22
N LEU A 50 6.11 11.07 10.16
CA LEU A 50 6.28 9.85 10.96
C LEU A 50 5.13 9.63 11.93
N ARG A 51 4.50 10.70 12.41
CA ARG A 51 3.31 10.61 13.27
C ARG A 51 2.12 10.04 12.50
N LEU A 52 1.90 10.50 11.27
CA LEU A 52 0.85 9.97 10.39
C LEU A 52 1.11 8.51 10.05
N GLU A 53 2.34 8.18 9.63
CA GLU A 53 2.74 6.80 9.32
C GLU A 53 2.51 5.85 10.50
N ASN A 54 2.88 6.27 11.71
CA ASN A 54 2.62 5.50 12.93
C ASN A 54 1.11 5.32 13.21
N GLN A 55 0.27 6.32 12.91
CA GLN A 55 -1.18 6.17 13.06
C GLN A 55 -1.74 5.14 12.06
N PHE A 56 -1.31 5.19 10.80
CA PHE A 56 -1.72 4.19 9.80
C PHE A 56 -1.30 2.78 10.20
N LEU A 57 -0.04 2.58 10.61
CA LEU A 57 0.44 1.26 11.04
C LEU A 57 -0.30 0.75 12.29
N LYS A 58 -0.74 1.64 13.19
CA LYS A 58 -1.59 1.25 14.33
C LYS A 58 -2.98 0.79 13.90
N ILE A 59 -3.57 1.43 12.90
CA ILE A 59 -4.89 1.05 12.35
C ILE A 59 -4.79 -0.30 11.64
N LEU A 60 -3.74 -0.49 10.84
CA LEU A 60 -3.50 -1.75 10.11
C LEU A 60 -3.24 -2.93 11.07
N GLY A 61 -2.66 -2.65 12.23
CA GLY A 61 -2.34 -3.68 13.22
C GLY A 61 -1.17 -4.58 12.78
N SER A 62 -1.03 -5.73 13.43
CA SER A 62 0.02 -6.69 13.08
C SER A 62 -0.43 -7.57 11.93
N HIS A 63 0.39 -7.63 10.88
CA HIS A 63 0.14 -8.49 9.73
C HIS A 63 1.47 -9.03 9.17
N PRO A 64 1.57 -10.32 8.80
CA PRO A 64 2.82 -10.95 8.38
C PRO A 64 3.44 -10.37 7.10
N ARG A 65 2.70 -9.56 6.33
CA ARG A 65 3.17 -8.90 5.09
C ARG A 65 3.32 -7.39 5.21
N ILE A 66 3.11 -6.81 6.40
CA ILE A 66 3.25 -5.38 6.66
C ILE A 66 4.34 -5.21 7.71
N ILE A 67 5.21 -4.23 7.53
CA ILE A 67 6.30 -3.98 8.47
C ILE A 67 5.74 -3.70 9.88
N GLY A 68 6.21 -4.43 10.89
CA GLY A 68 5.72 -4.26 12.25
C GLY A 68 6.08 -2.88 12.83
N SER A 69 5.09 -2.13 13.29
CA SER A 69 5.35 -0.92 14.08
C SER A 69 5.70 -1.29 15.52
N LYS A 70 6.83 -0.75 16.02
CA LYS A 70 7.23 -0.85 17.44
C LYS A 70 7.01 0.47 18.20
N GLY A 71 6.30 1.41 17.58
CA GLY A 71 5.87 2.66 18.20
C GLY A 71 6.76 3.86 17.91
N LEU A 72 6.18 5.04 18.17
CA LEU A 72 6.83 6.32 18.01
C LEU A 72 7.64 6.68 19.26
N THR A 73 8.80 7.30 19.05
CA THR A 73 9.70 7.84 20.07
C THR A 73 10.01 9.31 19.76
N ASP A 74 10.70 10.00 20.66
CA ASP A 74 11.12 11.39 20.46
C ASP A 74 12.04 11.53 19.24
N ASP A 75 12.88 10.53 18.97
CA ASP A 75 13.82 10.52 17.85
C ASP A 75 13.17 10.09 16.51
N GLY A 76 12.03 9.39 16.54
CA GLY A 76 11.41 8.87 15.33
C GLY A 76 10.55 7.62 15.54
N LEU A 77 10.20 6.95 14.44
CA LEU A 77 9.33 5.77 14.41
C LEU A 77 10.15 4.48 14.43
N ARG A 78 9.93 3.63 15.43
CA ARG A 78 10.55 2.30 15.49
C ARG A 78 9.74 1.32 14.66
N LEU A 79 10.45 0.59 13.81
CA LEU A 79 9.89 -0.43 12.93
C LEU A 79 10.66 -1.74 13.12
N GLU A 80 10.02 -2.85 12.78
CA GLU A 80 10.69 -4.14 12.62
C GLU A 80 11.81 -4.05 11.58
N TYR A 81 12.88 -4.81 11.81
CA TYR A 81 13.98 -4.90 10.86
C TYR A 81 13.71 -5.98 9.80
N ALA A 82 13.55 -5.56 8.55
CA ALA A 82 13.51 -6.46 7.39
C ALA A 82 14.95 -6.91 7.02
N VAL A 83 15.34 -8.10 7.47
CA VAL A 83 16.71 -8.63 7.35
C VAL A 83 17.23 -8.71 5.90
N ASN A 84 16.34 -8.89 4.93
CA ASN A 84 16.69 -9.02 3.51
C ASN A 84 16.73 -7.68 2.75
N GLY A 85 16.50 -6.56 3.44
CA GLY A 85 16.49 -5.23 2.84
C GLY A 85 15.28 -5.01 1.93
N ASP A 86 15.42 -4.06 1.01
CA ASP A 86 14.37 -3.76 0.03
C ASP A 86 14.36 -4.76 -1.15
N LEU A 87 13.19 -4.86 -1.77
CA LEU A 87 12.94 -5.82 -2.85
C LEU A 87 13.86 -5.61 -4.06
N HIS A 88 14.15 -4.35 -4.40
CA HIS A 88 14.96 -4.02 -5.57
C HIS A 88 16.41 -4.50 -5.39
N ALA A 89 17.01 -4.16 -4.24
CA ALA A 89 18.35 -4.62 -3.88
C ALA A 89 18.40 -6.14 -3.80
N TYR A 90 17.39 -6.77 -3.19
CA TYR A 90 17.32 -8.22 -3.05
C TYR A 90 17.29 -8.92 -4.41
N ILE A 91 16.40 -8.52 -5.32
CA ILE A 91 16.28 -9.13 -6.65
C ILE A 91 17.57 -8.95 -7.47
N THR A 92 18.20 -7.78 -7.35
CA THR A 92 19.46 -7.46 -8.03
C THR A 92 20.60 -8.35 -7.53
N ALA A 93 20.68 -8.56 -6.20
CA ALA A 93 21.69 -9.42 -5.59
C ALA A 93 21.44 -10.91 -5.80
N ASN A 94 20.18 -11.31 -6.05
CA ASN A 94 19.77 -12.71 -6.20
C ASN A 94 19.17 -12.98 -7.58
N PRO A 95 19.97 -12.92 -8.66
CA PRO A 95 19.47 -13.11 -10.02
C PRO A 95 18.85 -14.50 -10.25
N ALA A 96 19.28 -15.51 -9.48
CA ALA A 96 18.74 -16.87 -9.51
C ALA A 96 17.33 -17.01 -8.91
N THR A 97 16.77 -15.94 -8.31
CA THR A 97 15.39 -15.95 -7.81
C THR A 97 14.43 -16.27 -8.97
N SER A 98 13.63 -17.33 -8.80
CA SER A 98 12.75 -17.83 -9.85
C SER A 98 11.72 -16.79 -10.29
N LEU A 99 11.29 -16.88 -11.56
CA LEU A 99 10.25 -15.98 -12.10
C LEU A 99 8.96 -16.05 -11.27
N GLN A 100 8.53 -17.24 -10.85
CA GLN A 100 7.38 -17.42 -9.96
C GLN A 100 7.53 -16.67 -8.64
N GLN A 101 8.73 -16.71 -8.02
CA GLN A 101 8.97 -15.98 -6.77
C GLN A 101 8.97 -14.46 -6.98
N ARG A 102 9.47 -13.98 -8.13
CA ARG A 102 9.45 -12.55 -8.48
C ARG A 102 8.02 -12.08 -8.73
N LEU A 103 7.20 -12.85 -9.45
CA LEU A 103 5.79 -12.54 -9.68
C LEU A 103 5.02 -12.43 -8.36
N ARG A 104 5.21 -13.38 -7.43
CA ARG A 104 4.65 -13.30 -6.07
C ARG A 104 4.99 -12.02 -5.30
N TRP A 105 6.10 -11.36 -5.62
CA TRP A 105 6.50 -10.08 -5.00
C TRP A 105 6.09 -8.85 -5.81
N PHE A 106 5.78 -9.02 -7.10
CA PHE A 106 5.38 -7.96 -8.03
C PHE A 106 3.86 -7.79 -8.17
N HIS A 107 3.05 -8.75 -7.71
CA HIS A 107 1.57 -8.68 -7.69
C HIS A 107 1.01 -7.62 -6.70
N GLY A 108 1.58 -6.42 -6.67
CA GLY A 108 1.16 -5.27 -5.87
C GLY A 108 1.00 -4.02 -6.72
N ASP A 109 0.09 -4.13 -7.70
CA ASP A 109 -0.86 -3.15 -8.23
C ASP A 109 -0.54 -1.64 -8.25
N TYR A 110 -0.79 -1.07 -9.42
CA TYR A 110 -0.91 0.37 -9.69
C TYR A 110 -2.02 0.94 -8.77
N ALA A 111 -1.67 1.61 -7.67
CA ALA A 111 -2.65 2.22 -6.78
C ALA A 111 -2.88 3.69 -7.15
N ASP A 112 -4.02 3.98 -7.76
CA ASP A 112 -4.56 5.31 -8.01
C ASP A 112 -6.06 5.39 -7.69
N VAL A 113 -6.62 6.61 -7.76
CA VAL A 113 -8.04 6.87 -7.45
C VAL A 113 -8.97 5.95 -8.24
N LYS A 114 -8.64 5.59 -9.48
CA LYS A 114 -9.49 4.73 -10.30
C LYS A 114 -9.44 3.28 -9.83
N THR A 115 -8.26 2.78 -9.45
CA THR A 115 -8.14 1.44 -8.86
C THR A 115 -8.80 1.33 -7.48
N ASP A 116 -8.74 2.38 -6.66
CA ASP A 116 -9.45 2.44 -5.37
C ASP A 116 -10.98 2.46 -5.56
N LEU A 117 -11.47 3.20 -6.56
CA LEU A 117 -12.89 3.23 -6.91
C LEU A 117 -13.38 1.90 -7.48
N PHE A 118 -12.55 1.23 -8.29
CA PHE A 118 -12.81 -0.13 -8.74
C PHE A 118 -12.96 -1.09 -7.56
N ALA A 119 -12.01 -1.06 -6.62
CA ALA A 119 -12.05 -1.86 -5.40
C ALA A 119 -13.28 -1.54 -4.52
N LEU A 120 -13.67 -0.26 -4.43
CA LEU A 120 -14.89 0.16 -3.75
C LEU A 120 -16.15 -0.43 -4.39
N GLY A 121 -16.24 -0.43 -5.73
CA GLY A 121 -17.33 -1.08 -6.46
C GLY A 121 -17.43 -2.58 -6.16
N SER A 122 -16.28 -3.26 -6.15
CA SER A 122 -16.20 -4.69 -5.83
C SER A 122 -16.63 -4.99 -4.39
N ALA A 123 -16.26 -4.14 -3.43
CA ALA A 123 -16.69 -4.28 -2.03
C ALA A 123 -18.20 -4.08 -1.87
N ILE A 124 -18.79 -3.08 -2.54
CA ILE A 124 -20.25 -2.86 -2.54
C ILE A 124 -20.96 -4.09 -3.10
N TYR A 125 -20.51 -4.63 -4.24
CA TYR A 125 -21.09 -5.84 -4.82
C TYR A 125 -21.06 -7.01 -3.83
N PHE A 126 -19.91 -7.28 -3.22
CA PHE A 126 -19.78 -8.37 -2.23
C PHE A 126 -20.73 -8.21 -1.05
N ILE A 127 -20.87 -7.00 -0.50
CA ILE A 127 -21.80 -6.70 0.60
C ILE A 127 -23.25 -6.98 0.18
N MET A 128 -23.62 -6.60 -1.04
CA MET A 128 -25.00 -6.73 -1.54
C MET A 128 -25.37 -8.17 -1.92
N MET A 129 -24.42 -8.91 -2.50
CA MET A 129 -24.66 -10.25 -3.05
C MET A 129 -24.29 -11.39 -2.09
N GLY A 130 -23.39 -11.12 -1.13
CA GLY A 130 -22.92 -12.11 -0.16
C GLY A 130 -21.92 -13.13 -0.71
N HIS A 131 -21.41 -12.91 -1.92
CA HIS A 131 -20.39 -13.72 -2.56
C HIS A 131 -19.46 -12.87 -3.44
N GLU A 132 -18.33 -13.44 -3.85
CA GLU A 132 -17.36 -12.79 -4.74
C GLU A 132 -17.95 -12.54 -6.14
N ILE A 133 -17.32 -11.66 -6.92
CA ILE A 133 -17.80 -11.25 -8.26
C ILE A 133 -17.88 -12.44 -9.22
N PHE A 134 -16.93 -13.36 -9.14
CA PHE A 134 -16.91 -14.58 -9.95
C PHE A 134 -16.98 -15.80 -9.04
N PRO A 135 -18.17 -16.17 -8.53
CA PRO A 135 -18.30 -17.30 -7.60
C PRO A 135 -18.04 -18.66 -8.26
N ASP A 136 -17.95 -18.69 -9.60
CA ASP A 136 -17.57 -19.85 -10.40
C ASP A 136 -16.05 -20.07 -10.48
N LEU A 137 -15.25 -19.09 -10.03
CA LEU A 137 -13.79 -19.11 -10.09
C LEU A 137 -13.17 -19.20 -8.68
N ASP A 138 -12.04 -19.88 -8.56
CA ASP A 138 -11.25 -19.93 -7.32
C ASP A 138 -10.18 -18.83 -7.33
N SER A 139 -10.26 -17.93 -6.35
CA SER A 139 -9.36 -16.78 -6.20
C SER A 139 -7.90 -17.12 -5.86
N ASN A 140 -7.53 -18.39 -5.77
CA ASN A 140 -6.15 -18.85 -5.61
C ASN A 140 -5.59 -19.55 -6.86
N THR A 141 -6.44 -19.95 -7.80
CA THR A 141 -6.02 -20.72 -8.98
C THR A 141 -6.41 -20.10 -10.31
N ASP A 142 -7.43 -19.25 -10.33
CA ASP A 142 -8.01 -18.70 -11.56
C ASP A 142 -7.67 -17.21 -11.78
N ASP A 143 -6.59 -16.72 -11.15
CA ASP A 143 -6.14 -15.32 -11.23
C ASP A 143 -6.07 -14.79 -12.67
N GLU A 144 -5.56 -15.59 -13.61
CA GLU A 144 -5.47 -15.20 -15.03
C GLU A 144 -6.85 -14.98 -15.68
N GLU A 145 -7.85 -15.80 -15.34
CA GLU A 145 -9.20 -15.68 -15.87
C GLU A 145 -9.98 -14.55 -15.17
N ILE A 146 -9.79 -14.37 -13.88
CA ILE A 146 -10.34 -13.23 -13.11
C ILE A 146 -9.81 -11.92 -13.69
N GLU A 147 -8.49 -11.81 -13.90
CA GLU A 147 -7.87 -10.65 -14.53
C GLU A 147 -8.38 -10.43 -15.96
N ARG A 148 -8.56 -11.49 -16.75
CA ARG A 148 -9.11 -11.39 -18.10
C ARG A 148 -10.54 -10.85 -18.08
N ARG A 149 -11.43 -11.42 -17.26
CA ARG A 149 -12.83 -10.96 -17.15
C ARG A 149 -12.91 -9.51 -16.71
N PHE A 150 -12.11 -9.09 -15.74
CA PHE A 150 -12.04 -7.68 -15.34
C PHE A 150 -11.53 -6.76 -16.46
N ARG A 151 -10.51 -7.18 -17.20
CA ARG A 151 -9.95 -6.42 -18.33
C ARG A 151 -10.94 -6.29 -19.49
N ASP A 152 -11.70 -7.35 -19.75
CA ASP A 152 -12.68 -7.41 -20.84
C ASP A 152 -14.05 -6.82 -20.44
N GLY A 153 -14.21 -6.42 -19.16
CA GLY A 153 -15.44 -5.85 -18.64
C GLY A 153 -16.58 -6.86 -18.49
N GLU A 154 -16.25 -8.15 -18.36
CA GLU A 154 -17.20 -9.24 -18.19
C GLU A 154 -17.65 -9.33 -16.72
N PHE A 155 -18.57 -8.46 -16.33
CA PHE A 155 -19.15 -8.42 -14.98
C PHE A 155 -20.46 -9.21 -14.88
N PRO A 156 -20.85 -9.70 -13.68
CA PRO A 156 -22.12 -10.36 -13.45
C PRO A 156 -23.31 -9.46 -13.81
N VAL A 157 -24.37 -10.06 -14.35
CA VAL A 157 -25.61 -9.37 -14.74
C VAL A 157 -26.67 -9.48 -13.63
N ASP A 158 -26.23 -9.42 -12.38
CA ASP A 158 -27.12 -9.58 -11.23
C ASP A 158 -27.82 -8.25 -10.92
N SER A 159 -29.16 -8.26 -10.91
CA SER A 159 -29.94 -7.06 -10.59
C SER A 159 -29.98 -6.83 -9.08
N GLN A 160 -29.25 -5.83 -8.62
CA GLN A 160 -29.18 -5.40 -7.22
C GLN A 160 -29.38 -3.87 -7.08
N LEU A 161 -29.73 -3.40 -5.89
CA LEU A 161 -30.10 -1.99 -5.65
C LEU A 161 -29.02 -0.99 -6.09
N CYS A 162 -27.76 -1.33 -5.89
CA CYS A 162 -26.57 -0.56 -6.26
C CYS A 162 -25.95 -0.99 -7.61
N ASP A 163 -26.66 -1.70 -8.49
CA ASP A 163 -26.09 -2.30 -9.71
C ASP A 163 -25.52 -1.27 -10.68
N ALA A 164 -26.21 -0.14 -10.82
CA ALA A 164 -25.70 1.01 -11.57
C ALA A 164 -24.41 1.58 -10.95
N VAL A 165 -24.32 1.64 -9.62
CA VAL A 165 -23.16 2.16 -8.90
C VAL A 165 -21.96 1.23 -9.06
N THR A 166 -22.14 -0.07 -8.84
CA THR A 166 -21.06 -1.06 -8.96
C THR A 166 -20.50 -1.10 -10.39
N ARG A 167 -21.38 -1.02 -11.41
CA ARG A 167 -20.93 -0.92 -12.82
C ARG A 167 -20.13 0.34 -13.11
N LYS A 168 -20.59 1.51 -12.64
CA LYS A 168 -19.86 2.78 -12.84
C LYS A 168 -18.50 2.78 -12.15
N CYS A 169 -18.38 2.16 -10.97
CA CYS A 169 -17.10 1.96 -10.30
C CYS A 169 -16.16 1.10 -11.15
N TRP A 170 -16.65 -0.02 -11.68
CA TRP A 170 -15.84 -0.94 -12.49
C TRP A 170 -15.45 -0.37 -13.86
N ALA A 171 -16.33 0.41 -14.48
CA ALA A 171 -16.07 1.15 -15.71
C ALA A 171 -15.19 2.40 -15.52
N GLN A 172 -14.78 2.68 -14.27
CA GLN A 172 -13.95 3.84 -13.90
C GLN A 172 -14.58 5.20 -14.25
N GLU A 173 -15.91 5.27 -14.20
CA GLU A 173 -16.70 6.45 -14.58
C GLU A 173 -16.79 7.51 -13.48
N TYR A 174 -16.46 7.15 -12.23
CA TYR A 174 -16.38 8.11 -11.13
C TYR A 174 -14.99 8.71 -11.02
N ASP A 175 -14.92 10.01 -10.74
CA ASP A 175 -13.64 10.68 -10.45
C ASP A 175 -13.36 10.78 -8.94
N SER A 176 -14.35 10.49 -8.10
CA SER A 176 -14.21 10.54 -6.65
C SER A 176 -15.20 9.62 -5.91
N ALA A 177 -14.83 9.22 -4.69
CA ALA A 177 -15.72 8.44 -3.80
C ALA A 177 -16.95 9.26 -3.35
N GLN A 178 -16.88 10.58 -3.43
CA GLN A 178 -18.02 11.45 -3.12
C GLN A 178 -19.15 11.28 -4.15
N GLU A 179 -18.83 11.10 -5.42
CA GLU A 179 -19.84 10.82 -6.45
C GLU A 179 -20.49 9.46 -6.25
N VAL A 180 -19.71 8.45 -5.85
CA VAL A 180 -20.22 7.13 -5.47
C VAL A 180 -21.22 7.26 -4.31
N LEU A 181 -20.86 8.01 -3.27
CA LEU A 181 -21.73 8.23 -2.11
C LEU A 181 -23.03 8.97 -2.51
N ASN A 182 -22.92 10.00 -3.35
CA ASN A 182 -24.08 10.74 -3.84
C ASN A 182 -25.06 9.81 -4.59
N ASP A 183 -24.55 8.95 -5.47
CA ASP A 183 -25.39 8.00 -6.20
C ASP A 183 -26.00 6.95 -5.26
N ILE A 184 -25.24 6.39 -4.30
CA ILE A 184 -25.77 5.43 -3.31
C ILE A 184 -26.87 6.04 -2.45
N THR A 185 -26.71 7.29 -2.01
CA THR A 185 -27.70 7.98 -1.18
C THR A 185 -28.95 8.41 -1.95
N ALA A 186 -28.90 8.37 -3.28
CA ALA A 186 -30.02 8.67 -4.16
C ALA A 186 -30.81 7.42 -4.60
N LEU A 187 -30.37 6.22 -4.19
CA LEU A 187 -31.09 4.94 -4.38
C LEU A 187 -32.29 4.82 -3.44
#